data_AF-A0A086ACB3-F1
#
_entry.id   AF-A0A086ACB3-F1
#
_cell.length_a   1.000
_cell.length_b   1.000
_cell.length_c   1.000
_cell.angle_alpha   90.00
_cell.angle_beta   90.00
_cell.angle_gamma   90.00
#
_symmetry.space_group_name_H-M   'P 1'
#
loop_
_entity.id
_entity.type
_entity.pdbx_description
1 polymer ?
#
loop_
_entity_poly.entity_id
_entity_poly.type
_entity_poly.pdbx_seq_one_letter_code
_entity_poly.pdbx_strand_id
1 'polypeptide(L)'
;MKPKYAIIIKNKTRLEALIERFNTKGQARFYIESSGGNFQEYVVEHEKFYQAFLEVQTKLSKTIKNKVVEREFVPSYIFSEKNIIIVIGQDGLVANVAKYSKNIPIVAINPDEERYDGVLLPFTPENFINGVNSVINENFSLKRMRFAEAVLNDGQKLLAVNDLFIGISSHSSARYKIILNGKEEIHSSSGIIVSTKTGSTGWLSSIFNMAYGILGSQKLSYPKLKEEDLYFAVREPFKSKRTQTEICGGVIKKGNKLIIESLMPNNGFIFSDGIEQDFLQFNSGATAEIRLSNEEAVLVIK
;
A
#
# COMPACT_ATOMS: atom_id res chain seq x y z
N MET A 1 11.89 12.97 -20.98
CA MET A 1 10.84 13.42 -21.94
C MET A 1 9.91 14.35 -21.17
N LYS A 2 9.80 15.63 -21.56
CA LYS A 2 9.06 16.62 -20.77
C LYS A 2 7.59 16.22 -20.56
N PRO A 3 7.08 16.23 -19.31
CA PRO A 3 5.67 16.00 -19.02
C PRO A 3 4.80 17.00 -19.77
N LYS A 4 3.63 16.54 -20.25
CA LYS A 4 2.65 17.37 -20.97
C LYS A 4 1.30 17.46 -20.29
N TYR A 5 1.05 16.57 -19.32
CA TYR A 5 -0.27 16.45 -18.71
C TYR A 5 -0.18 15.91 -17.29
N ALA A 6 -0.80 16.59 -16.33
CA ALA A 6 -0.81 16.16 -14.92
C ALA A 6 -2.08 15.37 -14.58
N ILE A 7 -1.93 14.29 -13.81
CA ILE A 7 -3.06 13.51 -13.31
C ILE A 7 -3.14 13.74 -11.80
N ILE A 8 -4.16 14.47 -11.36
CA ILE A 8 -4.44 14.70 -9.95
C ILE A 8 -5.21 13.50 -9.40
N ILE A 9 -4.67 12.85 -8.40
CA ILE A 9 -5.31 11.76 -7.67
C ILE A 9 -5.73 12.24 -6.30
N LYS A 10 -6.99 11.96 -5.94
CA LYS A 10 -7.53 12.15 -4.59
C LYS A 10 -8.34 10.96 -4.11
N ASN A 11 -8.59 10.91 -2.81
CA ASN A 11 -9.63 10.06 -2.24
C ASN A 11 -10.93 10.88 -2.07
N LYS A 12 -12.05 10.17 -1.95
CA LYS A 12 -13.26 10.70 -1.31
C LYS A 12 -12.94 11.05 0.14
N THR A 13 -13.43 12.18 0.63
CA THR A 13 -13.36 12.49 2.06
C THR A 13 -14.32 11.59 2.83
N ARG A 14 -14.14 11.48 4.15
CA ARG A 14 -15.07 10.69 4.98
C ARG A 14 -16.50 11.20 4.88
N LEU A 15 -16.69 12.52 4.76
CA LEU A 15 -18.01 13.10 4.53
C LEU A 15 -18.62 12.64 3.20
N GLU A 16 -17.85 12.61 2.12
CA GLU A 16 -18.33 12.15 0.81
C GLU A 16 -18.73 10.67 0.85
N ALA A 17 -17.93 9.82 1.49
CA ALA A 17 -18.25 8.41 1.67
C ALA A 17 -19.52 8.20 2.51
N LEU A 18 -19.74 9.03 3.54
CA LEU A 18 -20.97 8.98 4.34
C LEU A 18 -22.19 9.44 3.53
N ILE A 19 -22.07 10.49 2.71
CA ILE A 19 -23.16 10.95 1.85
C ILE A 19 -23.48 9.90 0.79
N GLU A 20 -22.47 9.25 0.20
CA GLU A 20 -22.67 8.14 -0.74
C GLU A 20 -23.40 6.97 -0.09
N ARG A 21 -23.06 6.62 1.16
CA ARG A 21 -23.71 5.56 1.91
C ARG A 21 -25.15 5.89 2.34
N PHE A 22 -25.41 7.13 2.75
CA PHE A 22 -26.67 7.56 3.36
C PHE A 22 -27.52 8.46 2.45
N ASN A 23 -27.13 8.66 1.19
CA ASN A 23 -27.73 9.53 0.18
C ASN A 23 -27.74 11.04 0.46
N THR A 24 -27.77 11.48 1.72
CA THR A 24 -27.84 12.91 2.07
C THR A 24 -26.93 13.29 3.24
N LYS A 25 -26.50 14.55 3.27
CA LYS A 25 -25.75 15.14 4.40
C LYS A 25 -26.55 15.08 5.71
N GLY A 26 -27.87 15.25 5.65
CA GLY A 26 -28.76 15.18 6.80
C GLY A 26 -28.83 13.77 7.42
N GLN A 27 -28.95 12.73 6.60
CA GLN A 27 -28.98 11.34 7.07
C GLN A 27 -27.60 10.91 7.61
N ALA A 28 -26.52 11.31 6.95
CA ALA A 28 -25.16 11.09 7.45
C ALA A 28 -24.95 11.75 8.82
N ARG A 29 -25.40 13.00 8.99
CA ARG A 29 -25.36 13.73 10.26
C ARG A 29 -26.11 13.00 11.36
N PHE A 30 -27.37 12.65 11.11
CA PHE A 30 -28.20 11.93 12.06
C PHE A 30 -27.56 10.61 12.50
N TYR A 31 -27.00 9.83 11.57
CA TYR A 31 -26.33 8.57 11.89
C TYR A 31 -25.13 8.75 12.83
N ILE A 32 -24.25 9.72 12.55
CA ILE A 32 -23.05 9.99 13.37
C ILE A 32 -23.44 10.51 14.74
N GLU A 33 -24.33 11.51 14.82
CA GLU A 33 -24.74 12.14 16.09
C GLU A 33 -25.55 11.16 16.97
N SER A 34 -26.39 10.31 16.38
CA SER A 34 -27.14 9.28 17.12
C SER A 34 -26.23 8.23 17.77
N SER A 35 -25.01 8.06 17.26
CA SER A 35 -23.99 7.16 17.82
C SER A 35 -23.05 7.89 18.80
N GLY A 36 -23.35 9.14 19.17
CA GLY A 36 -22.52 9.98 20.04
C GLY A 36 -21.29 10.60 19.36
N GLY A 37 -21.19 10.52 18.03
CA GLY A 37 -20.07 11.09 17.26
C GLY A 37 -20.25 12.58 16.93
N ASN A 38 -19.14 13.25 16.63
CA ASN A 38 -19.13 14.66 16.22
C ASN A 38 -19.14 14.80 14.69
N PHE A 39 -20.30 15.10 14.10
CA PHE A 39 -20.41 15.29 12.65
C PHE A 39 -19.60 16.50 12.14
N GLN A 40 -19.37 17.52 12.98
CA GLN A 40 -18.66 18.73 12.57
C GLN A 40 -17.19 18.46 12.21
N GLU A 41 -16.56 17.45 12.81
CA GLU A 41 -15.19 17.05 12.44
C GLU A 41 -15.08 16.61 10.98
N TYR A 42 -16.07 15.86 10.48
CA TYR A 42 -16.12 15.41 9.09
C TYR A 42 -16.31 16.58 8.11
N VAL A 43 -17.06 17.60 8.54
CA VAL A 43 -17.30 18.82 7.76
C VAL A 43 -16.01 19.64 7.67
N VAL A 44 -15.35 19.91 8.80
CA VAL A 44 -14.09 20.68 8.84
C VAL A 44 -12.99 19.97 8.06
N GLU A 45 -12.84 18.64 8.23
CA GLU A 45 -11.91 17.81 7.46
C GLU A 45 -12.16 17.95 5.95
N HIS A 46 -13.44 17.83 5.53
CA HIS A 46 -13.82 17.95 4.12
C HIS A 46 -13.54 19.36 3.57
N GLU A 47 -13.92 20.42 4.29
CA GLU A 47 -13.72 21.80 3.86
C GLU A 47 -12.23 22.14 3.72
N LYS A 48 -11.41 21.76 4.70
CA LYS A 48 -9.95 21.99 4.67
C LYS A 48 -9.31 21.24 3.49
N PHE A 49 -9.68 19.97 3.29
CA PHE A 49 -9.22 19.19 2.14
C PHE A 49 -9.62 19.84 0.80
N TYR A 50 -10.88 20.26 0.65
CA TYR A 50 -11.37 20.83 -0.60
C TYR A 50 -10.76 22.19 -0.90
N GLN A 51 -10.50 23.02 0.12
CA GLN A 51 -9.76 24.27 -0.04
C GLN A 51 -8.35 24.00 -0.60
N ALA A 52 -7.60 23.08 0.02
CA ALA A 52 -6.27 22.69 -0.45
C ALA A 52 -6.30 22.11 -1.87
N PHE A 53 -7.27 21.24 -2.17
CA PHE A 53 -7.46 20.65 -3.49
C PHE A 53 -7.72 21.72 -4.57
N LEU A 54 -8.63 22.66 -4.32
CA LEU A 54 -8.95 23.73 -5.27
C LEU A 54 -7.77 24.67 -5.49
N GLU A 55 -7.02 24.98 -4.43
CA GLU A 55 -5.79 25.77 -4.52
C GLU A 55 -4.75 25.08 -5.41
N VAL A 56 -4.48 23.80 -5.16
CA VAL A 56 -3.54 22.99 -5.95
C VAL A 56 -3.99 22.93 -7.41
N GLN A 57 -5.26 22.59 -7.67
CA GLN A 57 -5.77 22.50 -9.04
C GLN A 57 -5.68 23.84 -9.78
N THR A 58 -6.00 24.96 -9.11
CA THR A 58 -5.94 26.30 -9.69
C THR A 58 -4.51 26.69 -10.05
N LYS A 59 -3.56 26.51 -9.13
CA LYS A 59 -2.14 26.81 -9.37
C LYS A 59 -1.54 25.90 -10.44
N LEU A 60 -1.87 24.60 -10.42
CA LEU A 60 -1.39 23.63 -11.39
C LEU A 60 -1.89 23.94 -12.81
N SER A 61 -3.16 24.34 -12.95
CA SER A 61 -3.79 24.66 -14.24
C SER A 61 -3.12 25.82 -14.98
N LYS A 62 -2.42 26.72 -14.27
CA LYS A 62 -1.61 27.80 -14.87
C LYS A 62 -0.31 27.29 -15.50
N THR A 63 0.12 26.10 -15.12
CA THR A 63 1.45 25.54 -15.48
C THR A 63 1.33 24.37 -16.44
N ILE A 64 0.35 23.48 -16.22
CA ILE A 64 0.17 22.25 -17.00
C ILE A 64 -1.31 21.84 -17.05
N LYS A 65 -1.73 21.33 -18.21
CA LYS A 65 -3.08 20.75 -18.35
C LYS A 65 -3.24 19.59 -17.37
N ASN A 66 -4.38 19.48 -16.73
CA ASN A 66 -4.61 18.46 -15.72
C ASN A 66 -6.00 17.79 -15.82
N LYS A 67 -6.10 16.60 -15.24
CA LYS A 67 -7.33 15.85 -15.02
C LYS A 67 -7.34 15.29 -13.61
N VAL A 68 -8.52 15.26 -13.00
CA VAL A 68 -8.75 14.64 -11.69
C VAL A 68 -9.23 13.20 -11.89
N VAL A 69 -8.68 12.29 -11.10
CA VAL A 69 -9.06 10.88 -11.06
C VAL A 69 -9.22 10.47 -9.59
N GLU A 70 -10.39 9.95 -9.23
CA GLU A 70 -10.59 9.38 -7.90
C GLU A 70 -9.76 8.10 -7.76
N ARG A 71 -9.24 7.87 -6.55
CA ARG A 71 -8.41 6.70 -6.21
C ARG A 71 -9.04 5.37 -6.63
N GLU A 72 -10.37 5.24 -6.56
CA GLU A 72 -11.08 4.01 -6.92
C GLU A 72 -10.88 3.61 -8.40
N PHE A 73 -10.55 4.57 -9.26
CA PHE A 73 -10.29 4.34 -10.68
C PHE A 73 -8.81 4.20 -11.04
N VAL A 74 -7.89 4.39 -10.08
CA VAL A 74 -6.44 4.28 -10.32
C VAL A 74 -6.02 2.89 -10.81
N PRO A 75 -6.54 1.76 -10.27
CA PRO A 75 -6.13 0.43 -10.73
C PRO A 75 -6.37 0.17 -12.23
N SER A 76 -7.39 0.80 -12.82
CA SER A 76 -7.73 0.67 -14.23
C SER A 76 -7.21 1.84 -15.09
N TYR A 77 -6.57 2.84 -14.47
CA TYR A 77 -6.06 4.01 -15.17
C TYR A 77 -4.71 3.71 -15.85
N ILE A 78 -4.64 3.96 -17.16
CA ILE A 78 -3.40 3.81 -17.93
C ILE A 78 -2.68 5.15 -17.96
N PHE A 79 -1.61 5.27 -17.17
CA PHE A 79 -0.73 6.43 -17.22
C PHE A 79 0.19 6.39 -18.45
N SER A 80 0.40 7.55 -19.06
CA SER A 80 1.39 7.78 -20.12
C SER A 80 2.70 8.24 -19.51
N GLU A 81 3.84 7.85 -20.10
CA GLU A 81 5.18 8.35 -19.71
C GLU A 81 5.32 9.88 -19.78
N LYS A 82 4.41 10.57 -20.49
CA LYS A 82 4.34 12.05 -20.55
C LYS A 82 3.51 12.64 -19.41
N ASN A 83 3.05 11.83 -18.46
CA ASN A 83 2.31 12.30 -17.30
C ASN A 83 3.24 12.76 -16.18
N ILE A 84 2.67 13.56 -15.28
CA ILE A 84 3.16 13.75 -13.92
C ILE A 84 1.98 13.42 -13.00
N ILE A 85 2.22 12.64 -11.94
CA ILE A 85 1.18 12.24 -11.00
C ILE A 85 1.21 13.21 -9.83
N ILE A 86 0.07 13.82 -9.53
CA ILE A 86 -0.10 14.72 -8.40
C ILE A 86 -1.02 14.03 -7.40
N VAL A 87 -0.50 13.67 -6.22
CA VAL A 87 -1.31 13.02 -5.19
C VAL A 87 -1.64 14.03 -4.10
N ILE A 88 -2.92 14.19 -3.78
CA ILE A 88 -3.39 15.09 -2.71
C ILE A 88 -4.13 14.25 -1.67
N GLY A 89 -3.55 14.13 -0.48
CA GLY A 89 -4.11 13.33 0.61
C GLY A 89 -3.04 12.76 1.54
N GLN A 90 -3.42 11.73 2.29
CA GLN A 90 -2.54 11.05 3.26
C GLN A 90 -1.51 10.12 2.60
N ASP A 91 -0.48 9.72 3.35
CA ASP A 91 0.59 8.79 2.94
C ASP A 91 0.09 7.51 2.27
N GLY A 92 -0.98 6.92 2.82
CA GLY A 92 -1.57 5.70 2.26
C GLY A 92 -2.06 5.87 0.82
N LEU A 93 -2.49 7.07 0.41
CA LEU A 93 -2.85 7.32 -0.98
C LEU A 93 -1.63 7.29 -1.91
N VAL A 94 -0.49 7.83 -1.47
CA VAL A 94 0.77 7.82 -2.23
C VAL A 94 1.22 6.39 -2.48
N ALA A 95 1.22 5.55 -1.43
CA ALA A 95 1.55 4.13 -1.55
C ALA A 95 0.64 3.42 -2.55
N ASN A 96 -0.67 3.66 -2.48
CA ASN A 96 -1.63 3.03 -3.38
C ASN A 96 -1.45 3.43 -4.84
N VAL A 97 -1.15 4.71 -5.10
CA VAL A 97 -0.90 5.22 -6.45
C VAL A 97 0.45 4.77 -7.00
N ALA A 98 1.47 4.67 -6.14
CA ALA A 98 2.82 4.27 -6.52
C ALA A 98 2.85 2.93 -7.27
N LYS A 99 2.03 1.97 -6.86
CA LYS A 99 1.90 0.64 -7.50
C LYS A 99 1.55 0.70 -8.99
N TYR A 100 0.87 1.76 -9.42
CA TYR A 100 0.38 1.92 -10.79
C TYR A 100 1.18 2.94 -11.61
N SER A 101 2.16 3.61 -10.98
CA SER A 101 2.86 4.76 -11.56
C SER A 101 3.87 4.41 -12.65
N LYS A 102 4.43 3.19 -12.68
CA LYS A 102 5.42 2.75 -13.68
C LYS A 102 6.55 3.76 -13.91
N ASN A 103 7.23 4.20 -12.84
CA ASN A 103 8.28 5.23 -12.83
C ASN A 103 7.86 6.66 -13.18
N ILE A 104 6.57 6.93 -13.41
CA ILE A 104 6.11 8.30 -13.63
C ILE A 104 6.29 9.10 -12.32
N PRO A 105 6.92 10.29 -12.37
CA PRO A 105 7.17 11.08 -11.16
C PRO A 105 5.88 11.42 -10.41
N ILE A 106 5.92 11.19 -9.10
CA ILE A 106 4.83 11.48 -8.16
C ILE A 106 5.20 12.71 -7.33
N VAL A 107 4.41 13.77 -7.43
CA VAL A 107 4.44 14.91 -6.52
C VAL A 107 3.31 14.72 -5.52
N ALA A 108 3.65 14.36 -4.28
CA ALA A 108 2.69 14.12 -3.22
C ALA A 108 2.57 15.34 -2.29
N ILE A 109 1.34 15.73 -2.01
CA ILE A 109 0.97 16.97 -1.35
C ILE A 109 0.18 16.64 -0.09
N ASN A 110 0.65 17.13 1.05
CA ASN A 110 -0.07 17.12 2.31
C ASN A 110 -1.12 18.25 2.31
N PRO A 111 -2.43 17.95 2.26
CA PRO A 111 -3.45 18.98 2.29
C PRO A 111 -3.78 19.48 3.71
N ASP A 112 -3.29 18.80 4.76
CA ASP A 112 -3.56 19.11 6.17
C ASP A 112 -2.41 18.62 7.07
N GLU A 113 -1.38 19.45 7.25
CA GLU A 113 -0.20 19.13 8.07
C GLU A 113 -0.51 18.94 9.56
N GLU A 114 -1.66 19.42 10.04
CA GLU A 114 -2.08 19.18 11.43
C GLU A 114 -2.68 17.79 11.62
N ARG A 115 -3.13 17.15 10.54
CA ARG A 115 -3.83 15.85 10.58
C ARG A 115 -2.99 14.70 10.05
N TYR A 116 -2.07 14.95 9.12
CA TYR A 116 -1.26 13.91 8.48
C TYR A 116 0.23 14.10 8.79
N ASP A 117 0.86 13.03 9.30
CA ASP A 117 2.29 13.00 9.64
C ASP A 117 3.20 13.33 8.43
N GLY A 118 2.81 12.92 7.22
CA GLY A 118 3.43 13.35 5.97
C GLY A 118 4.79 12.73 5.63
N VAL A 119 5.04 11.48 6.02
CA VAL A 119 6.30 10.75 5.73
C VAL A 119 6.58 10.63 4.22
N LEU A 120 5.53 10.47 3.42
CA LEU A 120 5.54 10.38 1.96
C LEU A 120 4.98 11.66 1.29
N LEU A 121 4.78 12.74 2.04
CA LEU A 121 4.15 13.99 1.57
C LEU A 121 5.14 15.16 1.64
N PRO A 122 6.13 15.23 0.72
CA PRO A 122 7.18 16.24 0.79
C PRO A 122 6.70 17.67 0.51
N PHE A 123 5.53 17.84 -0.11
CA PHE A 123 5.01 19.14 -0.52
C PHE A 123 3.70 19.50 0.18
N THR A 124 3.35 20.78 0.11
CA THR A 124 2.10 21.39 0.61
C THR A 124 1.46 22.22 -0.52
N PRO A 125 0.20 22.66 -0.41
CA PRO A 125 -0.46 23.53 -1.40
C PRO A 125 0.32 24.81 -1.73
N GLU A 126 1.15 25.28 -0.81
CA GLU A 126 1.98 26.48 -0.96
C GLU A 126 3.21 26.22 -1.84
N ASN A 127 3.85 25.06 -1.70
CA ASN A 127 5.18 24.80 -2.28
C ASN A 127 5.22 23.73 -3.40
N PHE A 128 4.14 22.96 -3.62
CA PHE A 128 4.13 21.84 -4.58
C PHE A 128 4.52 22.23 -6.01
N ILE A 129 4.25 23.49 -6.40
CA ILE A 129 4.53 23.96 -7.75
C ILE A 129 6.04 23.93 -8.04
N ASN A 130 6.88 24.06 -7.02
CA ASN A 130 8.32 23.90 -7.15
C ASN A 130 8.66 22.47 -7.57
N GLY A 131 8.06 21.47 -6.91
CA GLY A 131 8.20 20.06 -7.28
C GLY A 131 7.74 19.79 -8.72
N VAL A 132 6.59 20.35 -9.12
CA VAL A 132 6.08 20.23 -10.49
C VAL A 132 7.04 20.84 -11.50
N ASN A 133 7.53 22.06 -11.26
CA ASN A 133 8.47 22.75 -12.14
C ASN A 133 9.80 21.99 -12.25
N SER A 134 10.31 21.46 -11.14
CA SER A 134 11.52 20.62 -11.12
C SER A 134 11.35 19.36 -11.98
N VAL A 135 10.18 18.72 -11.95
CA VAL A 135 9.88 17.58 -12.85
C VAL A 135 9.80 18.02 -14.30
N ILE A 136 9.13 19.14 -14.61
CA ILE A 136 9.01 19.68 -15.98
C ILE A 136 10.39 20.00 -16.57
N ASN A 137 11.29 20.51 -15.73
CA ASN A 137 12.66 20.85 -16.10
C ASN A 137 13.63 19.66 -16.03
N GLU A 138 13.13 18.46 -15.70
CA GLU A 138 13.93 17.23 -15.55
C GLU A 138 15.09 17.38 -14.53
N ASN A 139 14.92 18.26 -13.54
CA ASN A 139 15.90 18.57 -12.50
C ASN A 139 15.24 18.50 -11.12
N PHE A 140 15.02 17.28 -10.64
CA PHE A 140 14.38 17.02 -9.35
C PHE A 140 15.13 15.94 -8.57
N SER A 141 15.15 16.10 -7.25
CA SER A 141 15.55 15.05 -6.31
C SER A 141 14.44 14.01 -6.22
N LEU A 142 14.80 12.74 -6.06
CA LEU A 142 13.84 11.65 -5.97
C LEU A 142 14.17 10.64 -4.88
N LYS A 143 13.11 10.02 -4.35
CA LYS A 143 13.15 8.82 -3.52
C LYS A 143 12.50 7.68 -4.31
N ARG A 144 13.22 6.56 -4.44
CA ARG A 144 12.70 5.35 -5.09
C ARG A 144 11.92 4.52 -4.07
N MET A 145 10.72 4.09 -4.43
CA MET A 145 9.91 3.18 -3.64
C MET A 145 9.99 1.80 -4.27
N ARG A 146 10.55 0.84 -3.53
CA ARG A 146 10.64 -0.56 -3.94
C ARG A 146 9.38 -1.31 -3.54
N PHE A 147 8.99 -2.28 -4.35
CA PHE A 147 7.79 -3.09 -4.10
C PHE A 147 8.14 -4.54 -3.83
N ALA A 148 7.34 -5.18 -2.97
CA ALA A 148 7.17 -6.62 -3.05
C ALA A 148 6.24 -6.95 -4.23
N GLU A 149 6.50 -8.03 -4.94
CA GLU A 149 5.69 -8.54 -6.04
C GLU A 149 5.24 -9.96 -5.71
N ALA A 150 3.94 -10.24 -5.84
CA ALA A 150 3.40 -11.58 -5.97
C ALA A 150 3.06 -11.84 -7.43
N VAL A 151 3.57 -12.93 -8.00
CA VAL A 151 3.25 -13.38 -9.35
C VAL A 151 2.62 -14.76 -9.27
N LEU A 152 1.39 -14.90 -9.75
CA LEU A 152 0.72 -16.19 -9.87
C LEU A 152 1.17 -16.95 -11.12
N ASN A 153 1.00 -18.27 -11.09
CA ASN A 153 1.32 -19.17 -12.21
C ASN A 153 0.45 -18.94 -13.46
N ASP A 154 -0.65 -18.20 -13.36
CA ASP A 154 -1.46 -17.75 -14.50
C ASP A 154 -1.03 -16.37 -15.06
N GLY A 155 -0.01 -15.75 -14.46
CA GLY A 155 0.55 -14.47 -14.88
C GLY A 155 -0.05 -13.25 -14.18
N GLN A 156 -1.07 -13.40 -13.33
CA GLN A 156 -1.58 -12.29 -12.52
C GLN A 156 -0.52 -11.78 -11.55
N LYS A 157 -0.54 -10.47 -11.28
CA LYS A 157 0.46 -9.80 -10.45
C LYS A 157 -0.17 -8.87 -9.44
N LEU A 158 0.46 -8.78 -8.27
CA LEU A 158 0.13 -7.79 -7.26
C LEU A 158 1.40 -7.18 -6.67
N LEU A 159 1.43 -5.86 -6.58
CA LEU A 159 2.53 -5.11 -5.97
C LEU A 159 2.12 -4.66 -4.57
N ALA A 160 3.09 -4.55 -3.66
CA ALA A 160 2.89 -3.93 -2.35
C ALA A 160 4.01 -2.95 -2.04
N VAL A 161 3.64 -1.78 -1.52
CA VAL A 161 4.57 -0.78 -1.00
C VAL A 161 5.02 -1.16 0.40
N ASN A 162 4.11 -1.67 1.22
CA ASN A 162 4.35 -2.05 2.59
C ASN A 162 4.37 -3.57 2.71
N ASP A 163 3.21 -4.21 2.51
CA ASP A 163 2.99 -5.59 2.91
C ASP A 163 2.12 -6.33 1.88
N LEU A 164 2.54 -7.54 1.51
CA LEU A 164 1.67 -8.57 0.94
C LEU A 164 1.17 -9.46 2.08
N PHE A 165 -0.12 -9.76 2.09
CA PHE A 165 -0.67 -10.85 2.88
C PHE A 165 -1.05 -12.01 1.97
N ILE A 166 -0.68 -13.23 2.36
CA ILE A 166 -1.03 -14.47 1.67
C ILE A 166 -1.73 -15.39 2.68
N GLY A 167 -2.99 -15.72 2.45
CA GLY A 167 -3.73 -16.53 3.41
C GLY A 167 -5.16 -16.82 2.99
N ILE A 168 -6.04 -16.92 3.97
CA ILE A 168 -7.46 -17.21 3.79
C ILE A 168 -8.30 -16.01 4.29
N SER A 169 -9.38 -15.69 3.58
CA SER A 169 -10.17 -14.47 3.79
C SER A 169 -11.03 -14.41 5.06
N SER A 170 -10.97 -15.45 5.89
CA SER A 170 -11.76 -15.56 7.11
C SER A 170 -10.98 -16.26 8.23
N HIS A 171 -11.64 -16.51 9.36
CA HIS A 171 -11.03 -16.99 10.61
C HIS A 171 -10.76 -18.51 10.60
N SER A 172 -10.14 -19.01 9.53
CA SER A 172 -9.72 -20.41 9.41
C SER A 172 -8.22 -20.49 9.14
N SER A 173 -7.63 -21.69 9.23
CA SER A 173 -6.21 -21.85 8.93
C SER A 173 -5.96 -21.90 7.43
N ALA A 174 -5.09 -21.01 6.94
CA ALA A 174 -4.52 -21.11 5.62
C ALA A 174 -3.64 -22.36 5.53
N ARG A 175 -3.83 -23.15 4.47
CA ARG A 175 -3.04 -24.36 4.20
C ARG A 175 -2.26 -24.16 2.91
N TYR A 176 -0.95 -24.30 3.00
CA TYR A 176 -0.07 -24.06 1.87
C TYR A 176 1.22 -24.84 2.03
N LYS A 177 1.95 -24.97 0.94
CA LYS A 177 3.33 -25.38 0.95
C LYS A 177 4.21 -24.16 0.74
N ILE A 178 5.27 -24.04 1.54
CA ILE A 178 6.25 -22.96 1.46
C ILE A 178 7.58 -23.53 1.00
N ILE A 179 8.19 -22.91 -0.01
CA ILE A 179 9.49 -23.32 -0.55
C ILE A 179 10.44 -22.12 -0.53
N LEU A 180 11.58 -22.28 0.16
CA LEU A 180 12.62 -21.27 0.27
C LEU A 180 14.00 -21.92 0.20
N ASN A 181 14.84 -21.45 -0.73
CA ASN A 181 16.21 -21.93 -0.91
C ASN A 181 16.31 -23.47 -1.02
N GLY A 182 15.36 -24.09 -1.72
CA GLY A 182 15.30 -25.55 -1.92
C GLY A 182 14.76 -26.36 -0.74
N LYS A 183 14.44 -25.72 0.39
CA LYS A 183 13.71 -26.37 1.50
C LYS A 183 12.22 -26.20 1.31
N GLU A 184 11.46 -27.22 1.67
CA GLU A 184 10.01 -27.28 1.53
C GLU A 184 9.36 -27.66 2.86
N GLU A 185 8.26 -26.99 3.21
CA GLU A 185 7.40 -27.34 4.34
C GLU A 185 5.92 -27.21 3.98
N ILE A 186 5.09 -28.05 4.60
CA ILE A 186 3.63 -27.92 4.58
C ILE A 186 3.21 -27.17 5.84
N HIS A 187 2.41 -26.13 5.67
CA HIS A 187 2.01 -25.22 6.74
C HIS A 187 0.50 -25.19 6.92
N SER A 188 0.11 -24.96 8.17
CA SER A 188 -1.22 -24.52 8.57
C SER A 188 -1.02 -23.32 9.49
N SER A 189 -1.60 -22.17 9.19
CA SER A 189 -1.31 -20.92 9.91
C SER A 189 -2.40 -19.87 9.67
N SER A 190 -2.28 -18.71 10.29
CA SER A 190 -3.14 -17.54 10.02
C SER A 190 -2.69 -16.73 8.79
N GLY A 191 -1.81 -17.30 7.97
CA GLY A 191 -1.29 -16.71 6.74
C GLY A 191 0.18 -16.32 6.83
N ILE A 192 0.68 -15.68 5.78
CA ILE A 192 2.03 -15.16 5.65
C ILE A 192 1.92 -13.67 5.38
N ILE A 193 2.79 -12.87 6.00
CA ILE A 193 3.05 -11.52 5.54
C ILE A 193 4.41 -11.47 4.86
N VAL A 194 4.54 -10.66 3.81
CA VAL A 194 5.83 -10.30 3.21
C VAL A 194 5.92 -8.79 3.16
N SER A 195 6.87 -8.24 3.91
CA SER A 195 7.04 -6.81 4.12
C SER A 195 8.26 -6.28 3.39
N THR A 196 8.12 -5.09 2.80
CA THR A 196 9.24 -4.30 2.29
C THR A 196 9.98 -3.62 3.45
N LYS A 197 11.06 -2.89 3.14
CA LYS A 197 11.69 -1.97 4.10
C LYS A 197 10.68 -0.96 4.65
N THR A 198 9.84 -0.37 3.80
CA THR A 198 8.82 0.60 4.22
C THR A 198 7.76 -0.06 5.10
N GLY A 199 7.32 -1.28 4.77
CA GLY A 199 6.35 -2.04 5.58
C GLY A 199 6.91 -2.57 6.91
N SER A 200 8.23 -2.56 7.10
CA SER A 200 8.85 -3.16 8.30
C SER A 200 8.44 -2.51 9.63
N THR A 201 8.00 -1.26 9.60
CA THR A 201 7.45 -0.54 10.77
C THR A 201 5.94 -0.71 10.93
N GLY A 202 5.27 -1.35 9.96
CA GLY A 202 3.84 -1.65 9.96
C GLY A 202 3.55 -3.04 10.53
N TRP A 203 2.89 -3.90 9.75
CA TRP A 203 2.40 -5.20 10.21
C TRP A 203 3.53 -6.12 10.71
N LEU A 204 4.71 -6.07 10.07
CA LEU A 204 5.87 -6.83 10.53
C LEU A 204 6.24 -6.49 11.97
N SER A 205 6.29 -5.20 12.31
CA SER A 205 6.64 -4.76 13.66
C SER A 205 5.67 -5.33 14.70
N SER A 206 4.38 -5.43 14.37
CA SER A 206 3.35 -6.01 15.25
C SER A 206 3.59 -7.49 15.54
N ILE A 207 4.05 -8.27 14.54
CA ILE A 207 4.41 -9.68 14.76
C ILE A 207 5.60 -9.79 15.72
N PHE A 208 6.62 -8.95 15.55
CA PHE A 208 7.77 -8.93 16.46
C PHE A 208 7.37 -8.47 17.87
N ASN A 209 6.53 -7.44 17.99
CA ASN A 209 5.99 -6.97 19.27
C ASN A 209 5.24 -8.07 20.01
N MET A 210 4.40 -8.85 19.30
CA MET A 210 3.72 -10.01 19.86
C MET A 210 4.73 -11.05 20.36
N ALA A 211 5.72 -11.42 19.53
CA ALA A 211 6.74 -12.40 19.91
C ALA A 211 7.53 -11.94 21.15
N TYR A 212 7.89 -10.66 21.24
CA TYR A 212 8.52 -10.06 22.43
C TYR A 212 7.64 -10.14 23.66
N GLY A 213 6.35 -9.81 23.53
CA GLY A 213 5.41 -9.88 24.65
C GLY A 213 5.24 -11.30 25.20
N ILE A 214 5.25 -12.32 24.33
CA ILE A 214 5.12 -13.74 24.72
C ILE A 214 6.42 -14.27 25.33
N LEU A 215 7.57 -13.96 24.73
CA LEU A 215 8.88 -14.54 25.13
C LEU A 215 9.58 -13.74 26.24
N GLY A 216 9.15 -12.51 26.53
CA GLY A 216 9.80 -11.62 27.48
C GLY A 216 11.14 -11.05 26.96
N SER A 217 12.08 -10.77 27.87
CA SER A 217 13.39 -10.14 27.63
C SER A 217 14.40 -11.02 26.86
N GLN A 218 13.94 -11.97 26.06
CA GLN A 218 14.80 -12.68 25.12
C GLN A 218 15.34 -11.70 24.06
N LYS A 219 16.62 -11.91 23.68
CA LYS A 219 17.37 -11.15 22.67
C LYS A 219 16.87 -11.37 21.23
N LEU A 220 15.56 -11.34 21.01
CA LEU A 220 15.06 -11.15 19.65
C LEU A 220 15.37 -9.69 19.27
N SER A 221 15.75 -9.46 18.02
CA SER A 221 15.99 -8.11 17.51
C SER A 221 15.16 -7.91 16.26
N TYR A 222 14.65 -6.69 16.06
CA TYR A 222 13.94 -6.37 14.84
C TYR A 222 14.84 -6.62 13.62
N PRO A 223 14.27 -7.10 12.51
CA PRO A 223 15.03 -7.35 11.31
C PRO A 223 15.54 -6.01 10.75
N LYS A 224 16.86 -5.89 10.58
CA LYS A 224 17.47 -4.74 9.92
C LYS A 224 17.43 -4.93 8.41
N LEU A 225 16.32 -4.53 7.80
CA LEU A 225 16.16 -4.58 6.34
C LEU A 225 16.91 -3.44 5.65
N LYS A 226 17.55 -3.76 4.52
CA LYS A 226 17.98 -2.80 3.50
C LYS A 226 16.81 -2.48 2.54
N GLU A 227 16.94 -1.44 1.73
CA GLU A 227 15.89 -1.02 0.78
C GLU A 227 15.46 -2.11 -0.22
N GLU A 228 16.38 -3.00 -0.60
CA GLU A 228 16.13 -4.10 -1.55
C GLU A 228 15.88 -5.46 -0.86
N ASP A 229 15.69 -5.45 0.45
CA ASP A 229 15.33 -6.65 1.22
C ASP A 229 13.82 -6.69 1.41
N LEU A 230 13.24 -7.89 1.27
CA LEU A 230 11.93 -8.20 1.83
C LEU A 230 12.11 -9.07 3.07
N TYR A 231 11.11 -9.09 3.95
CA TYR A 231 11.04 -10.03 5.06
C TYR A 231 9.69 -10.72 5.05
N PHE A 232 9.69 -12.05 5.03
CA PHE A 232 8.46 -12.80 5.23
C PHE A 232 8.36 -13.30 6.67
N ALA A 233 7.12 -13.38 7.17
CA ALA A 233 6.82 -13.97 8.45
C ALA A 233 5.51 -14.77 8.36
N VAL A 234 5.55 -16.02 8.81
CA VAL A 234 4.36 -16.86 8.99
C VAL A 234 3.66 -16.43 10.27
N ARG A 235 2.35 -16.19 10.18
CA ARG A 235 1.51 -15.79 11.31
C ARG A 235 0.92 -17.02 12.00
N GLU A 236 1.16 -17.16 13.30
CA GLU A 236 0.57 -18.22 14.13
C GLU A 236 0.75 -19.64 13.51
N PRO A 237 1.99 -20.08 13.20
CA PRO A 237 2.26 -21.37 12.59
C PRO A 237 1.82 -22.53 13.50
N PHE A 238 1.02 -23.45 12.98
CA PHE A 238 0.49 -24.60 13.71
C PHE A 238 1.28 -25.88 13.40
N LYS A 239 1.90 -26.45 14.42
CA LYS A 239 2.64 -27.72 14.33
C LYS A 239 1.71 -28.92 14.51
N SER A 240 1.78 -29.89 13.60
CA SER A 240 0.99 -31.12 13.68
C SER A 240 1.77 -32.32 13.12
N LYS A 241 1.11 -33.49 13.01
CA LYS A 241 1.69 -34.65 12.30
C LYS A 241 1.91 -34.40 10.81
N ARG A 242 1.22 -33.41 10.22
CA ARG A 242 1.24 -33.12 8.77
C ARG A 242 1.83 -31.74 8.44
N THR A 243 2.11 -30.90 9.43
CA THR A 243 2.55 -29.52 9.24
C THR A 243 3.79 -29.19 10.06
N GLN A 244 4.70 -28.45 9.45
CA GLN A 244 5.98 -28.03 10.02
C GLN A 244 5.95 -26.54 10.39
N THR A 245 6.99 -26.11 11.11
CA THR A 245 7.14 -24.75 11.63
C THR A 245 8.61 -24.32 11.70
N GLU A 246 9.49 -24.83 10.82
CA GLU A 246 10.90 -24.41 10.82
C GLU A 246 11.11 -23.21 9.87
N ILE A 247 10.36 -23.14 8.75
CA ILE A 247 10.33 -21.98 7.85
C ILE A 247 9.24 -20.99 8.31
N CYS A 248 9.50 -20.25 9.39
CA CYS A 248 8.55 -19.28 9.95
C CYS A 248 8.83 -17.81 9.61
N GLY A 249 10.01 -17.50 9.10
CA GLY A 249 10.33 -16.15 8.66
C GLY A 249 11.77 -16.01 8.21
N GLY A 250 12.06 -14.92 7.52
CA GLY A 250 13.40 -14.65 7.01
C GLY A 250 13.47 -13.56 5.97
N VAL A 251 14.69 -13.17 5.64
CA VAL A 251 14.96 -12.15 4.63
C VAL A 251 14.95 -12.77 3.23
N ILE A 252 14.18 -12.19 2.31
CA ILE A 252 14.25 -12.48 0.87
C ILE A 252 15.10 -11.39 0.24
N LYS A 253 16.30 -11.75 -0.20
CA LYS A 253 17.22 -10.84 -0.89
C LYS A 253 16.81 -10.66 -2.35
N LYS A 254 17.21 -9.54 -2.95
CA LYS A 254 17.10 -9.32 -4.39
C LYS A 254 17.67 -10.51 -5.18
N GLY A 255 16.91 -10.98 -6.17
CA GLY A 255 17.24 -12.16 -6.98
C GLY A 255 16.77 -13.49 -6.37
N ASN A 256 16.46 -13.53 -5.07
CA ASN A 256 15.85 -14.70 -4.44
C ASN A 256 14.33 -14.59 -4.46
N LYS A 257 13.67 -15.74 -4.27
CA LYS A 257 12.21 -15.83 -4.23
C LYS A 257 11.73 -16.78 -3.14
N LEU A 258 10.55 -16.47 -2.63
CA LEU A 258 9.75 -17.36 -1.79
C LEU A 258 8.62 -17.90 -2.67
N ILE A 259 8.47 -19.22 -2.73
CA ILE A 259 7.38 -19.85 -3.48
C ILE A 259 6.34 -20.36 -2.48
N ILE A 260 5.08 -20.07 -2.74
CA ILE A 260 3.96 -20.54 -1.93
C ILE A 260 2.99 -21.26 -2.87
N GLU A 261 2.68 -22.52 -2.59
CA GLU A 261 1.64 -23.28 -3.30
C GLU A 261 0.41 -23.38 -2.41
N SER A 262 -0.76 -23.01 -2.93
CA SER A 262 -2.00 -23.07 -2.17
C SER A 262 -2.52 -24.51 -2.07
N LEU A 263 -2.92 -24.91 -0.87
CA LEU A 263 -3.65 -26.15 -0.59
C LEU A 263 -5.07 -25.86 -0.07
N MET A 264 -5.55 -24.62 -0.25
CA MET A 264 -6.87 -24.17 0.17
C MET A 264 -7.87 -24.39 -0.96
N PRO A 265 -8.94 -25.18 -0.81
CA PRO A 265 -9.87 -25.42 -1.92
C PRO A 265 -10.62 -24.16 -2.34
N ASN A 266 -10.87 -23.24 -1.40
CA ASN A 266 -11.55 -21.97 -1.61
C ASN A 266 -11.03 -20.92 -0.62
N ASN A 267 -11.44 -19.66 -0.85
CA ASN A 267 -11.19 -18.51 0.03
C ASN A 267 -9.72 -18.15 0.24
N GLY A 268 -8.80 -18.79 -0.48
CA GLY A 268 -7.40 -18.39 -0.50
C GLY A 268 -7.26 -17.09 -1.28
N PHE A 269 -6.48 -16.15 -0.75
CA PHE A 269 -6.27 -14.86 -1.39
C PHE A 269 -4.93 -14.22 -1.04
N ILE A 270 -4.49 -13.33 -1.91
CA ILE A 270 -3.32 -12.46 -1.72
C ILE A 270 -3.78 -11.01 -1.86
N PHE A 271 -3.52 -10.16 -0.87
CA PHE A 271 -3.81 -8.72 -0.95
C PHE A 271 -2.60 -7.87 -0.54
N SER A 272 -2.63 -6.58 -0.89
CA SER A 272 -1.53 -5.65 -0.65
C SER A 272 -1.98 -4.41 0.14
N ASP A 273 -1.13 -3.94 1.05
CA ASP A 273 -1.24 -2.62 1.70
C ASP A 273 -2.60 -2.34 2.38
N GLY A 274 -3.27 -3.37 2.89
CA GLY A 274 -4.57 -3.25 3.54
C GLY A 274 -5.75 -3.01 2.58
N ILE A 275 -5.56 -3.16 1.27
CA ILE A 275 -6.64 -3.08 0.28
C ILE A 275 -7.13 -4.49 -0.06
N GLU A 276 -8.14 -4.96 0.66
CA GLU A 276 -8.71 -6.29 0.40
C GLU A 276 -9.51 -6.38 -0.90
N GLN A 277 -9.98 -5.25 -1.45
CA GLN A 277 -10.75 -5.24 -2.70
C GLN A 277 -9.89 -5.51 -3.94
N ASP A 278 -8.58 -5.33 -3.83
CA ASP A 278 -7.58 -5.49 -4.89
C ASP A 278 -6.72 -6.71 -4.56
N PHE A 279 -7.31 -7.89 -4.72
CA PHE A 279 -6.73 -9.17 -4.32
C PHE A 279 -6.61 -10.15 -5.48
N LEU A 280 -5.66 -11.08 -5.36
CA LEU A 280 -5.56 -12.24 -6.24
C LEU A 280 -6.18 -13.46 -5.58
N GLN A 281 -7.00 -14.22 -6.32
CA GLN A 281 -7.47 -15.52 -5.84
C GLN A 281 -6.30 -16.51 -5.75
N PHE A 282 -6.20 -17.21 -4.63
CA PHE A 282 -5.09 -18.10 -4.31
C PHE A 282 -5.59 -19.43 -3.77
N ASN A 283 -6.43 -20.10 -4.56
CA ASN A 283 -6.99 -21.41 -4.25
C ASN A 283 -6.08 -22.55 -4.75
N SER A 284 -6.43 -23.79 -4.41
CA SER A 284 -5.65 -24.99 -4.73
C SER A 284 -5.34 -25.07 -6.22
N GLY A 285 -4.07 -25.32 -6.56
CA GLY A 285 -3.55 -25.26 -7.91
C GLY A 285 -2.90 -23.91 -8.27
N ALA A 286 -3.11 -22.86 -7.47
CA ALA A 286 -2.37 -21.62 -7.58
C ALA A 286 -1.00 -21.73 -6.90
N THR A 287 0.01 -21.16 -7.55
CA THR A 287 1.36 -20.98 -7.01
C THR A 287 1.74 -19.51 -7.11
N ALA A 288 2.19 -18.93 -6.01
CA ALA A 288 2.65 -17.56 -5.93
C ALA A 288 4.18 -17.52 -5.79
N GLU A 289 4.84 -16.82 -6.70
CA GLU A 289 6.23 -16.40 -6.56
C GLU A 289 6.26 -15.02 -5.90
N ILE A 290 6.84 -14.95 -4.70
CA ILE A 290 7.04 -13.69 -3.96
C ILE A 290 8.50 -13.26 -4.07
N ARG A 291 8.71 -12.03 -4.53
CA ARG A 291 10.05 -11.45 -4.76
C ARG A 291 10.04 -9.93 -4.68
N LEU A 292 11.24 -9.34 -4.68
CA LEU A 292 11.37 -7.91 -4.93
C LEU A 292 10.99 -7.60 -6.38
N SER A 293 10.13 -6.61 -6.59
CA SER A 293 9.74 -6.18 -7.94
C SER A 293 10.91 -5.53 -8.68
N ASN A 294 10.94 -5.71 -10.00
CA ASN A 294 11.78 -4.88 -10.88
C ASN A 294 11.14 -3.51 -11.13
N GLU A 295 9.85 -3.37 -10.83
CA GLU A 295 9.14 -2.09 -10.87
C GLU A 295 9.42 -1.28 -9.60
N GLU A 296 9.43 0.04 -9.75
CA GLU A 296 9.57 0.99 -8.66
C GLU A 296 8.75 2.23 -8.95
N ALA A 297 8.44 3.00 -7.91
CA ALA A 297 7.90 4.34 -8.05
C ALA A 297 8.94 5.41 -7.74
N VAL A 298 8.75 6.57 -8.35
CA VAL A 298 9.60 7.74 -8.20
C VAL A 298 8.80 8.81 -7.46
N LEU A 299 9.09 8.98 -6.17
CA LEU A 299 8.55 10.08 -5.38
C LEU A 299 9.48 11.28 -5.50
N VAL A 300 8.94 12.41 -5.96
CA VAL A 300 9.67 13.69 -6.03
C VAL A 300 9.83 14.21 -4.62
N ILE A 301 11.04 14.65 -4.26
CA ILE A 301 11.35 15.26 -2.97
C ILE A 301 11.90 16.68 -3.17
N LYS A 302 11.94 17.45 -2.07
CA LYS A 302 12.51 18.81 -2.05
C LYS A 302 14.01 18.81 -2.34
#